data_AF-A0A1G1LJC0-F1
#
_entry.id   AF-A0A1G1LJC0-F1
#
_cell.length_a   1.000
_cell.length_b   1.000
_cell.length_c   1.000
_cell.angle_alpha   90.00
_cell.angle_beta   90.00
_cell.angle_gamma   90.00
#
_symmetry.space_group_name_H-M   'P 1'
#
loop_
_entity.id
_entity.type
_entity.pdbx_description
1 polymer ?
#
loop_
_entity_poly.entity_id
_entity_poly.type
_entity_poly.pdbx_seq_one_letter_code
_entity_poly.pdbx_strand_id
1 'polypeptide(L)'
;MMDNANKYLYFDIPKQERDSAIAFLLDALLKSKRACELSVSNQAEFDEDVNIYLAHLLFAASLPDYQKAIERYLSTNISELTELVERNDDRIVRYFIYKVNADHLLVHLGIFQDLEAGKHLYGKSNEQYASMGQNYYRQAADYNQRIYRRQTAIGSVLGKLAHRFSRYQAVLRFARKEFFHFANHFRDDDFVKFCAALKKYERDKFVTETRDRFLDCYCEWKRTKSPEARERLMEIVKELKRVDSAFTFRID
;
A
#
# COMPACT_ATOMS: atom_id res chain seq x y z
N MET A 1 -32.10 3.28 1.44
CA MET A 1 -31.37 2.46 2.43
C MET A 1 -29.91 2.59 2.06
N MET A 2 -29.11 3.23 2.91
CA MET A 2 -27.81 3.79 2.55
C MET A 2 -26.78 2.69 2.28
N ASP A 3 -26.32 2.68 1.05
CA ASP A 3 -25.22 1.89 0.52
C ASP A 3 -23.93 2.42 1.17
N ASN A 4 -23.45 1.73 2.21
CA ASN A 4 -22.20 2.05 2.88
C ASN A 4 -21.07 1.50 2.02
N ALA A 5 -20.84 2.18 0.89
CA ALA A 5 -19.70 1.95 0.02
C ALA A 5 -18.43 2.12 0.87
N ASN A 6 -17.78 1.00 1.17
CA ASN A 6 -16.45 0.94 1.72
C ASN A 6 -15.50 1.65 0.75
N LYS A 7 -15.36 2.96 0.92
CA LYS A 7 -14.47 3.82 0.16
C LYS A 7 -13.05 3.70 0.72
N TYR A 8 -12.54 2.47 0.82
CA TYR A 8 -11.12 2.25 1.05
C TYR A 8 -10.40 2.39 -0.29
N LEU A 9 -10.26 3.64 -0.72
CA LEU A 9 -9.52 4.01 -1.91
C LEU A 9 -8.16 4.49 -1.44
N TYR A 10 -7.09 3.70 -1.65
CA TYR A 10 -5.74 4.05 -2.17
C TYR A 10 -5.04 5.40 -1.78
N PHE A 11 -5.64 6.27 -0.99
CA PHE A 11 -5.36 7.71 -0.93
C PHE A 11 -5.38 8.32 0.47
N ASP A 12 -5.75 7.58 1.52
CA ASP A 12 -5.83 8.11 2.88
C ASP A 12 -4.49 8.12 3.64
N ILE A 13 -3.38 7.85 2.97
CA ILE A 13 -2.05 8.25 3.46
C ILE A 13 -1.92 9.75 3.16
N PRO A 14 -1.78 10.61 4.19
CA PRO A 14 -1.52 12.04 4.00
C PRO A 14 -0.41 12.23 2.97
N LYS A 15 -0.60 13.18 2.05
CA LYS A 15 0.36 13.44 0.97
C LYS A 15 1.80 13.55 1.49
N GLN A 16 1.97 14.19 2.65
CA GLN A 16 3.26 14.35 3.30
C GLN A 16 3.90 13.01 3.72
N GLU A 17 3.14 12.11 4.35
CA GLU A 17 3.63 10.78 4.75
C GLU A 17 4.03 9.95 3.53
N ARG A 18 3.25 10.05 2.45
CA ARG A 18 3.54 9.39 1.17
C ARG A 18 4.83 9.92 0.55
N ASP A 19 5.00 11.23 0.49
CA ASP A 19 6.18 11.86 -0.08
C ASP A 19 7.43 11.51 0.76
N SER A 20 7.30 11.45 2.09
CA SER A 20 8.37 10.99 2.99
C SER A 20 8.73 9.52 2.78
N ALA A 21 7.75 8.63 2.61
CA ALA A 21 7.98 7.22 2.35
C ALA A 21 8.71 6.99 1.02
N ILE A 22 8.29 7.69 -0.04
CA ILE A 22 8.94 7.63 -1.35
C ILE A 22 10.36 8.19 -1.26
N ALA A 23 10.58 9.29 -0.53
CA ALA A 23 11.91 9.85 -0.32
C ALA A 23 12.85 8.89 0.42
N PHE A 24 12.35 8.18 1.44
CA PHE A 24 13.10 7.14 2.14
C PHE A 24 13.53 6.01 1.20
N LEU A 25 12.59 5.47 0.41
CA LEU A 25 12.88 4.41 -0.56
C LEU A 25 13.84 4.88 -1.66
N LEU A 26 13.73 6.13 -2.09
CA LEU A 26 14.65 6.74 -3.04
C LEU A 26 16.08 6.82 -2.47
N ASP A 27 16.24 7.29 -1.22
CA ASP A 27 17.53 7.32 -0.55
C ASP A 27 18.14 5.92 -0.41
N ALA A 28 17.33 4.92 -0.05
CA ALA A 28 17.75 3.53 -0.02
C ALA A 28 18.27 3.05 -1.39
N LEU A 29 17.53 3.32 -2.48
CA LEU A 29 17.95 2.96 -3.84
C LEU A 29 19.26 3.64 -4.25
N LEU A 30 19.43 4.92 -3.92
CA LEU A 30 20.65 5.68 -4.22
C LEU A 30 21.86 5.12 -3.46
N LYS A 31 21.69 4.78 -2.18
CA LYS A 31 22.71 4.09 -1.37
C LYS A 31 23.07 2.74 -1.96
N SER A 32 22.07 1.92 -2.32
CA SER A 32 22.28 0.61 -2.93
C SER A 32 23.01 0.71 -4.28
N LYS A 33 22.68 1.71 -5.11
CA LYS A 33 23.35 1.95 -6.40
C LYS A 33 24.84 2.27 -6.22
N ARG A 34 25.19 3.08 -5.21
CA ARG A 34 26.60 3.38 -4.86
C ARG A 34 27.33 2.12 -4.38
N ALA A 35 26.69 1.31 -3.54
CA ALA A 35 27.28 0.07 -3.02
C ALA A 35 27.53 -0.98 -4.11
N CYS A 36 26.72 -1.00 -5.17
CA CYS A 36 26.92 -1.92 -6.30
C CYS A 36 28.05 -1.50 -7.27
N GLU A 37 28.80 -0.43 -7.00
CA GLU A 37 29.79 0.19 -7.91
C GLU A 37 29.23 0.54 -9.31
N LEU A 38 27.91 0.64 -9.43
CA LEU A 38 27.24 0.93 -10.68
C LEU A 38 27.36 2.42 -11.08
N SER A 39 28.11 3.22 -10.33
CA SER A 39 28.34 4.65 -10.54
C SER A 39 29.56 4.98 -11.40
N VAL A 40 30.39 4.00 -11.78
CA VAL A 40 31.70 4.26 -12.43
C VAL A 40 31.59 4.63 -13.93
N SER A 41 30.45 4.36 -14.57
CA SER A 41 30.20 4.80 -15.96
C SER A 41 29.45 6.12 -15.96
N ASN A 42 29.96 7.14 -16.65
CA ASN A 42 29.30 8.44 -16.92
C ASN A 42 27.89 8.31 -17.56
N GLN A 43 27.42 7.10 -17.91
CA GLN A 43 26.03 6.83 -18.29
C GLN A 43 25.08 6.60 -17.10
N ALA A 44 25.59 6.58 -15.87
CA ALA A 44 24.82 6.36 -14.63
C ALA A 44 24.10 7.62 -14.12
N GLU A 45 24.42 8.80 -14.66
CA GLU A 45 23.80 10.09 -14.31
C GLU A 45 22.37 10.25 -14.87
N PHE A 46 21.96 9.46 -15.87
CA PHE A 46 20.66 9.60 -16.55
C PHE A 46 19.55 8.62 -16.11
N ASP A 47 19.68 7.98 -14.95
CA ASP A 47 18.70 7.01 -14.43
C ASP A 47 17.86 7.57 -13.25
N GLU A 48 17.82 8.89 -13.05
CA GLU A 48 17.02 9.53 -11.99
C GLU A 48 15.53 9.20 -12.10
N ASP A 49 15.00 9.23 -13.33
CA ASP A 49 13.62 8.85 -13.64
C ASP A 49 13.33 7.39 -13.28
N VAL A 50 14.28 6.48 -13.50
CA VAL A 50 14.17 5.08 -13.10
C VAL A 50 14.22 4.93 -11.58
N ASN A 51 15.09 5.66 -10.88
CA ASN A 51 15.14 5.62 -9.42
C ASN A 51 13.81 6.09 -8.80
N ILE A 52 13.24 7.17 -9.32
CA ILE A 52 11.92 7.68 -8.90
C ILE A 52 10.86 6.61 -9.17
N TYR A 53 10.86 6.02 -10.36
CA TYR A 53 9.91 4.94 -10.69
C TYR A 53 10.01 3.75 -9.74
N LEU A 54 11.23 3.27 -9.47
CA LEU A 54 11.46 2.15 -8.57
C LEU A 54 11.04 2.47 -7.13
N ALA A 55 11.28 3.69 -6.64
CA ALA A 55 10.82 4.10 -5.30
C ALA A 55 9.29 4.05 -5.21
N HIS A 56 8.59 4.56 -6.24
CA HIS A 56 7.12 4.48 -6.31
C HIS A 56 6.62 3.04 -6.45
N LEU A 57 7.32 2.21 -7.22
CA LEU A 57 6.98 0.79 -7.39
C LEU A 57 7.10 0.04 -6.06
N LEU A 58 8.21 0.24 -5.32
CA LEU A 58 8.41 -0.37 -4.01
C LEU A 58 7.35 0.11 -3.02
N PHE A 59 7.07 1.41 -2.99
CA PHE A 59 5.99 1.96 -2.17
C PHE A 59 4.65 1.32 -2.53
N ALA A 60 4.30 1.22 -3.81
CA ALA A 60 3.06 0.57 -4.23
C ALA A 60 3.04 -0.92 -3.84
N ALA A 61 4.17 -1.63 -3.97
CA ALA A 61 4.28 -3.04 -3.65
C ALA A 61 4.05 -3.34 -2.15
N SER A 62 4.34 -2.39 -1.24
CA SER A 62 4.06 -2.56 0.18
C SER A 62 2.59 -2.35 0.55
N LEU A 63 1.76 -1.82 -0.36
CA LEU A 63 0.35 -1.53 -0.10
C LEU A 63 -0.56 -2.72 -0.46
N PRO A 64 -1.41 -3.21 0.48
CA PRO A 64 -2.33 -4.31 0.22
C PRO A 64 -3.33 -4.05 -0.92
N ASP A 65 -3.83 -2.82 -1.04
CA ASP A 65 -4.82 -2.46 -2.06
C ASP A 65 -4.24 -2.48 -3.48
N TYR A 66 -2.95 -2.13 -3.61
CA TYR A 66 -2.26 -2.24 -4.89
C TYR A 66 -2.20 -3.70 -5.33
N GLN A 67 -1.86 -4.62 -4.41
CA GLN A 67 -1.80 -6.06 -4.71
C GLN A 67 -3.14 -6.60 -5.20
N LYS A 68 -4.24 -6.23 -4.54
CA LYS A 68 -5.60 -6.58 -4.99
C LYS A 68 -5.95 -5.98 -6.35
N ALA A 69 -5.53 -4.74 -6.61
CA ALA A 69 -5.82 -4.06 -7.87
C ALA A 69 -5.13 -4.73 -9.06
N ILE A 70 -3.90 -5.21 -8.88
CA ILE A 70 -3.09 -5.81 -9.95
C ILE A 70 -3.31 -7.31 -10.14
N GLU A 71 -3.91 -8.00 -9.16
CA GLU A 71 -4.12 -9.46 -9.16
C GLU A 71 -4.71 -9.99 -10.46
N ARG A 72 -5.74 -9.33 -11.00
CA ARG A 72 -6.41 -9.72 -12.25
C ARG A 72 -5.52 -9.68 -13.50
N TYR A 73 -4.39 -8.97 -13.43
CA TYR A 73 -3.45 -8.81 -14.53
C TYR A 73 -2.20 -9.67 -14.36
N LEU A 74 -1.99 -10.28 -13.19
CA LEU A 74 -0.85 -11.15 -12.94
C LEU A 74 -1.06 -12.51 -13.60
N SER A 75 0.02 -13.06 -14.13
CA SER A 75 0.04 -14.39 -14.75
C SER A 75 1.22 -15.19 -14.20
N THR A 76 1.00 -16.48 -13.95
CA THR A 76 2.04 -17.34 -13.35
C THR A 76 3.01 -17.87 -14.40
N ASN A 77 2.60 -17.94 -15.67
CA ASN A 77 3.44 -18.40 -16.77
C ASN A 77 3.24 -17.58 -18.07
N ILE A 78 4.07 -17.88 -19.08
CA ILE A 78 4.10 -17.13 -20.35
C ILE A 78 2.83 -17.40 -21.15
N SER A 79 2.35 -18.64 -21.17
CA SER A 79 1.15 -19.03 -21.93
C SER A 79 -0.09 -18.31 -21.41
N GLU A 80 -0.28 -18.28 -20.10
CA GLU A 80 -1.34 -17.51 -19.44
C GLU A 80 -1.27 -16.02 -19.76
N LEU A 81 -0.07 -15.44 -19.77
CA LEU A 81 0.08 -14.03 -20.10
C LEU A 81 -0.26 -13.75 -21.56
N THR A 82 0.17 -14.61 -22.49
CA THR A 82 -0.17 -14.49 -23.90
C THR A 82 -1.68 -14.61 -24.10
N GLU A 83 -2.32 -15.61 -23.50
CA GLU A 83 -3.78 -15.74 -23.53
C GLU A 83 -4.48 -14.52 -22.95
N LEU A 84 -4.00 -13.99 -21.81
CA LEU A 84 -4.57 -12.81 -21.19
C LEU A 84 -4.45 -11.57 -22.10
N VAL A 85 -3.32 -11.41 -22.79
CA VAL A 85 -3.11 -10.33 -23.76
C VAL A 85 -3.98 -10.52 -25.01
N GLU A 86 -4.12 -11.74 -25.51
CA GLU A 86 -4.94 -12.05 -26.69
C GLU A 86 -6.43 -11.85 -26.45
N ARG A 87 -6.93 -12.21 -25.26
CA ARG A 87 -8.33 -11.99 -24.86
C ARG A 87 -8.71 -10.51 -24.73
N ASN A 88 -7.73 -9.60 -24.64
CA ASN A 88 -7.97 -8.18 -24.46
C ASN A 88 -7.52 -7.39 -25.69
N ASP A 89 -8.44 -6.80 -26.46
CA ASP A 89 -8.08 -6.01 -27.65
C ASP A 89 -7.64 -4.58 -27.36
N ASP A 90 -7.93 -4.07 -26.15
CA ASP A 90 -7.53 -2.73 -25.76
C ASP A 90 -6.01 -2.65 -25.51
N ARG A 91 -5.36 -1.77 -26.26
CA ARG A 91 -3.91 -1.48 -26.14
C ARG A 91 -3.53 -1.00 -24.75
N ILE A 92 -4.41 -0.26 -24.07
CA ILE A 92 -4.19 0.24 -22.71
C ILE A 92 -4.15 -0.94 -21.73
N VAL A 93 -5.09 -1.87 -21.86
CA VAL A 93 -5.13 -3.08 -21.02
C VAL A 93 -3.89 -3.95 -21.29
N ARG A 94 -3.50 -4.17 -22.55
CA ARG A 94 -2.28 -4.90 -22.90
C ARG A 94 -1.02 -4.25 -22.32
N TYR A 95 -0.92 -2.92 -22.39
CA TYR A 95 0.13 -2.15 -21.74
C TYR A 95 0.19 -2.45 -20.23
N PHE A 96 -0.94 -2.40 -19.54
CA PHE A 96 -1.01 -2.67 -18.10
C PHE A 96 -0.62 -4.11 -17.77
N ILE A 97 -1.10 -5.10 -18.51
CA ILE A 97 -0.74 -6.52 -18.31
C ILE A 97 0.78 -6.69 -18.37
N TYR A 98 1.43 -6.22 -19.44
CA TYR A 98 2.88 -6.35 -19.58
C TYR A 98 3.62 -5.59 -18.48
N LYS A 99 3.23 -4.35 -18.18
CA LYS A 99 3.87 -3.54 -17.14
C LYS A 99 3.78 -4.20 -15.77
N VAL A 100 2.59 -4.62 -15.36
CA VAL A 100 2.33 -5.22 -14.04
C VAL A 100 3.15 -6.50 -13.87
N ASN A 101 3.18 -7.37 -14.88
CA ASN A 101 3.98 -8.60 -14.81
C ASN A 101 5.48 -8.33 -14.81
N ALA A 102 5.94 -7.30 -15.53
CA ALA A 102 7.34 -6.89 -15.51
C ALA A 102 7.76 -6.32 -14.14
N ASP A 103 6.94 -5.45 -13.57
CA ASP A 103 7.09 -4.87 -12.24
C ASP A 103 7.14 -5.98 -11.18
N HIS A 104 6.19 -6.92 -11.24
CA HIS A 104 6.12 -8.08 -10.34
C HIS A 104 7.39 -8.92 -10.41
N LEU A 105 7.82 -9.34 -11.61
CA LEU A 105 9.05 -10.12 -11.77
C LEU A 105 10.28 -9.36 -11.24
N LEU A 106 10.38 -8.05 -11.48
CA LEU A 106 11.50 -7.26 -11.00
C LEU A 106 11.55 -7.21 -9.46
N VAL A 107 10.41 -6.97 -8.82
CA VAL A 107 10.31 -6.92 -7.35
C VAL A 107 10.56 -8.31 -6.75
N HIS A 108 10.00 -9.37 -7.31
CA HIS A 108 10.18 -10.72 -6.79
C HIS A 108 11.61 -11.25 -6.99
N LEU A 109 12.27 -10.93 -8.11
CA LEU A 109 13.68 -11.32 -8.34
C LEU A 109 14.70 -10.44 -7.60
N GLY A 110 14.33 -9.19 -7.31
CA GLY A 110 15.18 -8.19 -6.67
C GLY A 110 15.04 -8.18 -5.15
N ILE A 111 13.81 -8.01 -4.66
CA ILE A 111 13.50 -7.79 -3.24
C ILE A 111 13.16 -9.09 -2.52
N PHE A 112 12.17 -9.85 -3.00
CA PHE A 112 11.68 -11.03 -2.27
C PHE A 112 12.61 -12.23 -2.43
N GLN A 113 13.20 -12.38 -3.61
CA GLN A 113 14.01 -13.54 -4.04
C GLN A 113 13.31 -14.86 -3.74
N ASP A 114 12.01 -14.92 -3.99
CA ASP A 114 11.12 -16.04 -3.70
C ASP A 114 10.79 -16.89 -4.94
N LEU A 115 11.27 -16.47 -6.10
CA LEU A 115 11.16 -17.19 -7.38
C LEU A 115 12.30 -18.19 -7.62
N GLU A 116 13.19 -18.40 -6.65
CA GLU A 116 14.37 -19.25 -6.83
C GLU A 116 14.00 -20.70 -7.19
N ALA A 117 14.76 -21.25 -8.13
CA ALA A 117 14.68 -22.62 -8.62
C ALA A 117 15.04 -23.61 -7.49
N GLY A 118 14.07 -23.98 -6.66
CA GLY A 118 14.29 -24.93 -5.57
C GLY A 118 13.07 -25.76 -5.15
N LYS A 119 11.85 -25.43 -5.61
CA LYS A 119 10.63 -26.15 -5.21
C LYS A 119 10.04 -27.08 -6.28
N HIS A 120 10.45 -26.95 -7.54
CA HIS A 120 9.94 -27.78 -8.62
C HIS A 120 11.10 -28.20 -9.54
N LEU A 121 11.27 -29.50 -9.77
CA LEU A 121 12.28 -30.06 -10.70
C LEU A 121 12.18 -29.51 -12.14
N TYR A 122 11.07 -28.84 -12.48
CA TYR A 122 10.80 -28.22 -13.78
C TYR A 122 10.54 -26.70 -13.67
N GLY A 123 10.94 -26.07 -12.57
CA GLY A 123 10.79 -24.63 -12.36
C GLY A 123 11.70 -23.83 -13.28
N LYS A 124 11.27 -22.61 -13.65
CA LYS A 124 12.10 -21.70 -14.45
C LYS A 124 13.30 -21.21 -13.63
N SER A 125 14.44 -21.02 -14.29
CA SER A 125 15.63 -20.41 -13.66
C SER A 125 15.42 -18.91 -13.40
N ASN A 126 16.24 -18.36 -12.50
CA ASN A 126 16.30 -16.92 -12.28
C ASN A 126 16.62 -16.16 -13.57
N GLU A 127 17.47 -16.68 -14.46
CA GLU A 127 17.74 -16.03 -15.76
C GLU A 127 16.52 -16.06 -16.67
N GLN A 128 15.74 -17.15 -16.66
CA GLN A 128 14.51 -17.24 -17.45
C GLN A 128 13.48 -16.22 -16.98
N TYR A 129 13.26 -16.08 -15.68
CA TYR A 129 12.37 -15.04 -15.14
C TYR A 129 12.89 -13.63 -15.43
N ALA A 130 14.21 -13.40 -15.35
CA ALA A 130 14.80 -12.11 -15.69
C ALA A 130 14.59 -11.77 -17.18
N SER A 131 14.78 -12.75 -18.07
CA SER A 131 14.52 -12.61 -19.51
C SER A 131 13.04 -12.32 -19.80
N MET A 132 12.12 -12.99 -19.09
CA MET A 132 10.70 -12.67 -19.16
C MET A 132 10.42 -11.23 -18.73
N GLY A 133 10.95 -10.78 -17.59
CA GLY A 133 10.79 -9.40 -17.11
C GLY A 133 11.31 -8.36 -18.10
N GLN A 134 12.48 -8.60 -18.71
CA GLN A 134 13.04 -7.77 -19.78
C GLN A 134 12.09 -7.65 -20.97
N ASN A 135 11.58 -8.79 -21.45
CA ASN A 135 10.66 -8.81 -22.58
C ASN A 135 9.34 -8.10 -22.25
N TYR A 136 8.81 -8.29 -21.05
CA TYR A 136 7.57 -7.62 -20.64
C TYR A 136 7.73 -6.11 -20.54
N TYR A 137 8.84 -5.60 -19.99
CA TYR A 137 9.12 -4.17 -20.02
C TYR A 137 9.26 -3.62 -21.45
N ARG A 138 9.90 -4.38 -22.35
CA ARG A 138 10.02 -3.99 -23.77
C ARG A 138 8.65 -3.89 -24.42
N GLN A 139 7.80 -4.89 -24.24
CA GLN A 139 6.43 -4.88 -24.77
C GLN A 139 5.60 -3.73 -24.18
N ALA A 140 5.73 -3.48 -22.87
CA ALA A 140 5.04 -2.35 -22.22
C ALA A 140 5.51 -1.01 -22.79
N ALA A 141 6.80 -0.82 -23.04
CA ALA A 141 7.33 0.39 -23.68
C ALA A 141 6.77 0.56 -25.10
N ASP A 142 6.71 -0.51 -25.89
CA ASP A 142 6.17 -0.51 -27.25
C ASP A 142 4.68 -0.16 -27.29
N TYR A 143 3.87 -0.76 -26.40
CA TYR A 143 2.46 -0.40 -26.30
C TYR A 143 2.27 1.04 -25.83
N ASN A 144 3.09 1.53 -24.89
CA ASN A 144 3.04 2.93 -24.46
C ASN A 144 3.30 3.88 -25.64
N GLN A 145 4.34 3.61 -26.44
CA GLN A 145 4.64 4.35 -27.65
C GLN A 145 3.48 4.33 -28.65
N ARG A 146 2.81 3.19 -28.83
CA ARG A 146 1.66 3.04 -29.75
C ARG A 146 0.39 3.75 -29.26
N ILE A 147 0.18 3.82 -27.94
CA ILE A 147 -0.97 4.53 -27.34
C ILE A 147 -0.80 6.04 -27.52
N TYR A 148 0.36 6.57 -27.13
CA TYR A 148 0.59 8.02 -27.10
C TYR A 148 1.20 8.58 -28.40
N ARG A 149 1.62 7.72 -29.32
CA ARG A 149 2.27 8.05 -30.61
C ARG A 149 3.51 8.94 -30.47
N ARG A 150 4.13 8.95 -29.29
CA ARG A 150 5.33 9.72 -28.94
C ARG A 150 6.06 9.06 -27.79
N GLN A 151 7.35 9.35 -27.67
CA GLN A 151 8.13 8.93 -26.52
C GLN A 151 7.63 9.65 -25.26
N THR A 152 7.22 8.89 -24.25
CA THR A 152 6.84 9.44 -22.94
C THR A 152 7.94 9.18 -21.90
N ALA A 153 7.93 9.92 -20.81
CA ALA A 153 8.85 9.70 -19.70
C ALA A 153 8.73 8.25 -19.16
N ILE A 154 7.49 7.77 -18.97
CA ILE A 154 7.26 6.39 -18.52
C ILE A 154 7.72 5.37 -19.57
N GLY A 155 7.45 5.60 -20.87
CA GLY A 155 7.92 4.72 -21.94
C GLY A 155 9.46 4.64 -21.98
N SER A 156 10.14 5.76 -21.73
CA SER A 156 11.61 5.82 -21.60
C SER A 156 12.10 4.99 -20.41
N VAL A 157 11.48 5.15 -19.24
CA VAL A 157 11.81 4.38 -18.03
C VAL A 157 11.63 2.88 -18.27
N LEU A 158 10.50 2.46 -18.86
CA LEU A 158 10.26 1.05 -19.18
C LEU A 158 11.30 0.50 -20.16
N GLY A 159 11.69 1.28 -21.17
CA GLY A 159 12.78 0.93 -22.07
C GLY A 159 14.14 0.78 -21.36
N LYS A 160 14.49 1.70 -20.46
CA LYS A 160 15.71 1.62 -19.63
C LYS A 160 15.69 0.38 -18.73
N LEU A 161 14.56 0.10 -18.09
CA LEU A 161 14.37 -1.10 -17.26
C LEU A 161 14.52 -2.39 -18.08
N ALA A 162 13.95 -2.44 -19.29
CA ALA A 162 14.12 -3.58 -20.20
C ALA A 162 15.59 -3.79 -20.58
N HIS A 163 16.31 -2.72 -20.92
CA HIS A 163 17.69 -2.80 -21.38
C HIS A 163 18.69 -3.13 -20.26
N ARG A 164 18.44 -2.67 -19.03
CA ARG A 164 19.34 -2.79 -17.88
C ARG A 164 18.72 -3.58 -16.73
N PHE A 165 17.84 -4.54 -17.03
CA PHE A 165 17.06 -5.25 -16.01
C PHE A 165 17.92 -5.87 -14.92
N SER A 166 18.95 -6.65 -15.28
CA SER A 166 19.83 -7.31 -14.32
C SER A 166 20.57 -6.33 -13.40
N ARG A 167 20.86 -5.12 -13.91
CA ARG A 167 21.48 -4.05 -13.13
C ARG A 167 20.51 -3.52 -12.07
N TYR A 168 19.26 -3.24 -12.46
CA TYR A 168 18.25 -2.78 -11.49
C TYR A 168 17.84 -3.87 -10.52
N GLN A 169 17.78 -5.12 -10.97
CA GLN A 169 17.60 -6.28 -10.10
C GLN A 169 18.70 -6.34 -9.03
N ALA A 170 19.97 -6.14 -9.41
CA ALA A 170 21.08 -6.08 -8.44
C ALA A 170 20.90 -4.93 -7.45
N VAL A 171 20.56 -3.72 -7.91
CA VAL A 171 20.28 -2.58 -7.01
C VAL A 171 19.18 -2.92 -6.01
N LEU A 172 18.09 -3.55 -6.45
CA LEU A 172 16.98 -3.95 -5.59
C LEU A 172 17.40 -5.03 -4.58
N ARG A 173 18.27 -5.98 -4.95
CA ARG A 173 18.83 -6.97 -4.01
C ARG A 173 19.57 -6.31 -2.86
N PHE A 174 20.30 -5.24 -3.12
CA PHE A 174 20.95 -4.44 -2.07
C PHE A 174 19.95 -3.58 -1.28
N ALA A 175 18.90 -3.06 -1.93
CA ALA A 175 17.87 -2.23 -1.27
C ALA A 175 16.91 -3.05 -0.40
N ARG A 176 16.90 -4.39 -0.56
CA ARG A 176 16.02 -5.34 0.13
C ARG A 176 15.87 -5.07 1.63
N LYS A 177 16.99 -4.90 2.34
CA LYS A 177 16.97 -4.73 3.81
C LYS A 177 16.19 -3.48 4.21
N GLU A 178 16.49 -2.36 3.57
CA GLU A 178 15.81 -1.08 3.81
C GLU A 178 14.33 -1.15 3.41
N PHE A 179 14.02 -1.86 2.31
CA PHE A 179 12.64 -2.10 1.90
C PHE A 179 11.84 -2.87 2.96
N PHE A 180 12.37 -3.97 3.52
CA PHE A 180 11.64 -4.73 4.55
C PHE A 180 11.51 -3.95 5.85
N HIS A 181 12.53 -3.17 6.23
CA HIS A 181 12.42 -2.25 7.36
C HIS A 181 11.26 -1.26 7.15
N PHE A 182 11.20 -0.64 5.96
CA PHE A 182 10.10 0.25 5.57
C PHE A 182 8.73 -0.45 5.57
N ALA A 183 8.62 -1.59 4.88
CA ALA A 183 7.34 -2.30 4.72
C ALA A 183 6.77 -2.81 6.04
N ASN A 184 7.64 -3.23 6.98
CA ASN A 184 7.21 -3.64 8.31
C ASN A 184 6.78 -2.45 9.16
N HIS A 185 7.52 -1.33 9.12
CA HIS A 185 7.17 -0.12 9.84
C HIS A 185 5.78 0.41 9.43
N PHE A 186 5.47 0.38 8.12
CA PHE A 186 4.16 0.81 7.62
C PHE A 186 3.01 -0.06 8.15
N ARG A 187 3.22 -1.38 8.26
CA ARG A 187 2.22 -2.31 8.84
C ARG A 187 2.02 -2.06 10.33
N ASP A 188 3.08 -1.72 11.06
CA ASP A 188 3.01 -1.43 12.48
C ASP A 188 2.23 -0.13 12.73
N ASP A 189 2.43 0.91 11.91
CA ASP A 189 1.68 2.16 12.01
C ASP A 189 0.18 1.98 11.74
N ASP A 190 -0.21 1.13 10.77
CA ASP A 190 -1.60 0.77 10.54
C ASP A 190 -2.21 0.04 11.74
N PHE A 191 -1.45 -0.84 12.39
CA PHE A 191 -1.88 -1.50 13.63
C PHE A 191 -2.03 -0.51 14.78
N VAL A 192 -1.13 0.48 14.90
CA VAL A 192 -1.23 1.56 15.90
C VAL A 192 -2.47 2.42 15.65
N LYS A 193 -2.73 2.80 14.38
CA LYS A 193 -3.96 3.52 13.97
C LYS A 193 -5.22 2.71 14.28
N PHE A 194 -5.21 1.40 14.01
CA PHE A 194 -6.31 0.49 14.38
C PHE A 194 -6.54 0.47 15.89
N CYS A 195 -5.49 0.31 16.69
CA CYS A 195 -5.59 0.34 18.15
C CYS A 195 -6.17 1.66 18.66
N ALA A 196 -5.79 2.79 18.04
CA ALA A 196 -6.35 4.10 18.37
C ALA A 196 -7.83 4.23 17.99
N ALA A 197 -8.22 3.73 16.81
CA ALA A 197 -9.61 3.70 16.36
C ALA A 197 -10.50 2.82 17.26
N LEU A 198 -10.00 1.65 17.68
CA LEU A 198 -10.69 0.75 18.60
C LEU A 198 -10.92 1.42 19.96
N LYS A 199 -9.88 2.03 20.55
CA LYS A 199 -10.01 2.80 21.81
C LYS A 199 -11.03 3.92 21.71
N LYS A 200 -11.07 4.63 20.57
CA LYS A 200 -12.06 5.68 20.33
C LYS A 200 -13.47 5.10 20.28
N TYR A 201 -13.67 4.01 19.55
CA TYR A 201 -14.96 3.33 19.46
C TYR A 201 -15.46 2.86 20.83
N GLU A 202 -14.60 2.22 21.63
CA GLU A 202 -14.94 1.80 23.00
C GLU A 202 -15.38 2.98 23.86
N ARG A 203 -14.67 4.12 23.77
CA ARG A 203 -15.03 5.35 24.48
C ARG A 203 -16.39 5.89 24.03
N ASP A 204 -16.62 5.99 22.73
CA ASP A 204 -17.86 6.55 22.17
C ASP A 204 -19.07 5.67 22.56
N LYS A 205 -18.90 4.35 22.52
CA LYS A 205 -19.91 3.38 22.97
C LYS A 205 -20.20 3.52 24.46
N PHE A 206 -19.16 3.59 25.30
CA PHE A 206 -19.31 3.77 26.75
C PHE A 206 -20.05 5.07 27.09
N VAL A 207 -19.73 6.18 26.43
CA VAL A 207 -20.42 7.46 26.61
C VAL A 207 -21.90 7.34 26.25
N THR A 208 -22.21 6.66 25.15
CA THR A 208 -23.59 6.44 24.69
C THR A 208 -24.39 5.62 25.71
N GLU A 209 -23.87 4.48 26.14
CA GLU A 209 -24.52 3.62 27.14
C GLU A 209 -24.71 4.33 28.48
N THR A 210 -23.75 5.17 28.89
CA THR A 210 -23.86 5.96 30.13
C THR A 210 -24.90 7.07 30.00
N ARG A 211 -25.06 7.68 28.82
CA ARG A 211 -26.12 8.66 28.54
C ARG A 211 -27.51 8.04 28.58
N ASP A 212 -27.66 6.84 28.04
CA ASP A 212 -28.93 6.11 28.09
C ASP A 212 -29.32 5.77 29.54
N ARG A 213 -28.37 5.23 30.32
CA ARG A 213 -28.57 4.99 31.77
C ARG A 213 -28.94 6.26 32.53
N PHE A 214 -28.31 7.38 32.19
CA PHE A 214 -28.65 8.68 32.78
C PHE A 214 -30.11 9.07 32.50
N LEU A 215 -30.57 8.92 31.26
CA LEU A 215 -31.94 9.23 30.87
C LEU A 215 -32.96 8.34 31.60
N ASP A 216 -32.66 7.05 31.75
CA ASP A 216 -33.50 6.11 32.48
C ASP A 216 -33.64 6.50 33.97
N CYS A 217 -32.52 6.76 34.65
CA CYS A 217 -32.53 7.20 36.05
C CYS A 217 -33.17 8.57 36.23
N TYR A 218 -33.01 9.49 35.27
CA TYR A 218 -33.67 10.79 35.31
C TYR A 218 -35.19 10.66 35.17
N CYS A 219 -35.66 9.82 34.26
CA CYS A 219 -37.08 9.51 34.09
C CYS A 219 -37.66 8.86 35.37
N GLU A 220 -36.94 7.91 35.95
CA GLU A 220 -37.33 7.25 37.20
C GLU A 220 -37.46 8.27 38.34
N TRP A 221 -36.43 9.08 38.59
CA TRP A 221 -36.45 10.11 39.62
C TRP A 221 -37.57 11.12 39.39
N LYS A 222 -37.80 11.54 38.15
CA LYS A 222 -38.89 12.49 37.83
C LYS A 222 -40.26 11.91 38.17
N ARG A 223 -40.44 10.59 38.03
CA ARG A 223 -41.70 9.87 38.33
C ARG A 223 -41.89 9.59 39.82
N THR A 224 -40.86 9.08 40.51
CA THR A 224 -40.99 8.62 41.90
C THR A 224 -40.65 9.70 42.92
N LYS A 225 -39.79 10.65 42.56
CA LYS A 225 -39.16 11.64 43.45
C LYS A 225 -38.50 11.01 44.69
N SER A 226 -38.13 9.72 44.62
CA SER A 226 -37.55 9.02 45.77
C SER A 226 -36.08 9.42 46.00
N PRO A 227 -35.63 9.38 47.27
CA PRO A 227 -34.22 9.60 47.60
C PRO A 227 -33.28 8.61 46.93
N GLU A 228 -33.64 7.33 46.82
CA GLU A 228 -32.76 6.32 46.20
C GLU A 228 -32.60 6.53 44.69
N ALA A 229 -33.68 6.94 44.00
CA ALA A 229 -33.61 7.26 42.57
C ALA A 229 -32.75 8.51 42.31
N ARG A 230 -32.75 9.48 43.24
CA ARG A 230 -31.87 10.66 43.19
C ARG A 230 -30.40 10.28 43.36
N GLU A 231 -30.10 9.36 44.26
CA GLU A 231 -28.73 8.90 44.51
C GLU A 231 -28.14 8.19 43.29
N ARG A 232 -28.87 7.23 42.70
CA ARG A 232 -28.47 6.54 41.45
C ARG A 232 -28.24 7.51 40.30
N LEU A 233 -29.11 8.51 40.13
CA LEU A 233 -28.96 9.56 39.13
C LEU A 233 -27.66 10.37 39.34
N MET A 234 -27.34 10.73 40.58
CA MET A 234 -26.12 11.48 40.90
C MET A 234 -24.84 10.66 40.70
N GLU A 235 -24.87 9.34 40.89
CA GLU A 235 -23.74 8.45 40.58
C GLU A 235 -23.45 8.41 39.08
N ILE A 236 -24.49 8.24 38.26
CA ILE A 236 -24.33 8.23 36.80
C ILE A 236 -23.86 9.60 36.29
N VAL A 237 -24.35 10.70 36.86
CA VAL A 237 -23.86 12.06 36.52
C VAL A 237 -22.37 12.23 36.82
N LYS A 238 -21.87 11.65 37.92
CA LYS A 238 -20.43 11.67 38.24
C LYS A 238 -19.63 10.84 37.22
N GLU A 239 -20.14 9.67 36.84
CA GLU A 239 -19.53 8.79 35.85
C GLU A 239 -19.46 9.47 34.47
N LEU A 240 -20.55 10.14 34.06
CA LEU A 240 -20.65 10.84 32.78
C LEU A 240 -19.74 12.06 32.71
N LYS A 241 -19.62 12.83 33.82
CA LYS A 241 -18.66 13.95 33.91
C LYS A 241 -17.20 13.53 33.86
N ARG A 242 -16.87 12.29 34.25
CA ARG A 242 -15.49 11.77 34.18
C ARG A 242 -15.06 11.46 32.73
N VAL A 243 -16.01 11.06 31.89
CA VAL A 243 -15.71 10.64 30.50
C VAL A 243 -16.03 11.72 29.47
N ASP A 244 -17.01 12.57 29.76
CA ASP A 244 -17.43 13.74 28.98
C ASP A 244 -17.41 15.01 29.85
N SER A 245 -16.30 15.76 29.77
CA SER A 245 -16.09 16.98 30.55
C SER A 245 -17.01 18.14 30.12
N ALA A 246 -17.65 18.05 28.96
CA ALA A 246 -18.62 19.05 28.49
C ALA A 246 -20.02 18.80 29.09
N PHE A 247 -20.27 17.63 29.69
CA PHE A 247 -21.57 17.30 30.26
C PHE A 247 -21.87 18.13 31.52
N THR A 248 -22.99 18.85 31.48
CA THR A 248 -23.48 19.68 32.57
C THR A 248 -24.90 19.27 32.96
N PHE A 249 -25.10 19.05 34.26
CA PHE A 249 -26.39 18.69 34.84
C PHE A 249 -26.50 19.28 36.25
N ARG A 250 -27.67 19.86 36.55
CA ARG A 250 -28.04 20.41 37.86
C ARG A 250 -29.47 19.95 38.18
N ILE A 251 -29.68 19.53 39.42
CA ILE A 251 -31.01 19.27 39.97
C ILE A 251 -31.34 20.48 40.83
N ASP A 252 -32.43 21.17 40.49
CA ASP A 252 -33.11 22.13 41.36
C ASP A 252 -34.04 21.41 42.32
#